data_AF-A0A2D4GIV5-F1
#
_entry.id   AF-A0A2D4GIV5-F1
#
_cell.length_a   1.000
_cell.length_b   1.000
_cell.length_c   1.000
_cell.angle_alpha   90.00
_cell.angle_beta   90.00
_cell.angle_gamma   90.00
#
_symmetry.space_group_name_H-M   'P 1'
#
loop_
_entity.id
_entity.type
_entity.pdbx_description
1 polymer ?
#
loop_
_entity_poly.entity_id
_entity_poly.type
_entity_poly.pdbx_seq_one_letter_code
_entity_poly.pdbx_strand_id
1 'polypeptide(L)'
;SSLISIRRNSAGCLKMRGKCDKCQAILAVDCSQTDRDQRRIKERFEDALRLAERFTRRYDEILKAFQEEMLNTTAILDQLNQQFGWVSQLANRTRNDKLLKVITVKSSSPEDTSQTTDTQVTVQVFDSEPFSLTVPGSVSLDDDTFMDIVARDALRGFKDNKVE
;
A
#
# COMPACT_ATOMS: atom_id res chain seq x y z
N SER A 1 16.69 21.83 -3.86
CA SER A 1 17.82 22.79 -3.87
C SER A 1 18.25 23.26 -5.26
N SER A 2 17.35 23.37 -6.26
CA SER A 2 17.79 23.55 -7.66
C SER A 2 17.16 24.72 -8.43
N LEU A 3 16.51 25.69 -7.79
CA LEU A 3 15.91 26.85 -8.49
C LEU A 3 16.36 28.23 -7.98
N ILE A 4 17.35 28.32 -7.11
CA ILE A 4 17.85 29.61 -6.55
C ILE A 4 19.24 29.97 -7.12
N SER A 5 19.50 29.75 -8.41
CA SER A 5 20.78 30.15 -9.03
C SER A 5 20.66 31.13 -10.21
N ILE A 6 19.47 31.66 -10.50
CA ILE A 6 19.32 32.81 -11.43
C ILE A 6 19.39 34.15 -10.65
N ARG A 7 20.16 34.19 -9.56
CA ARG A 7 20.71 35.44 -9.01
C ARG A 7 22.18 35.56 -9.38
N ARG A 8 22.50 35.43 -10.67
CA ARG A 8 23.84 35.73 -11.17
C ARG A 8 24.05 37.24 -11.18
N ASN A 9 24.35 37.78 -10.00
CA ASN A 9 25.20 38.93 -9.74
C ASN A 9 24.99 40.18 -10.64
N SER A 10 23.80 40.80 -10.59
CA SER A 10 23.57 42.12 -11.19
C SER A 10 24.36 43.26 -10.50
N ALA A 11 24.96 43.00 -9.32
CA ALA A 11 25.86 43.94 -8.64
C ALA A 11 27.24 44.03 -9.31
N GLY A 12 27.69 42.97 -10.00
CA GLY A 12 28.95 42.97 -10.76
C GLY A 12 28.94 43.87 -11.99
N CYS A 13 27.77 43.99 -12.65
CA CYS A 13 27.64 44.76 -13.89
C CYS A 13 27.91 46.27 -13.68
N LEU A 14 27.54 46.81 -12.50
CA LEU A 14 27.78 48.24 -12.20
C LEU A 14 29.26 48.56 -11.96
N LYS A 15 30.06 47.61 -11.44
CA LYS A 15 31.43 47.86 -10.97
C LYS A 15 32.50 47.81 -12.07
N MET A 16 32.17 47.26 -13.25
CA MET A 16 33.07 47.13 -14.41
C MET A 16 32.78 48.10 -15.56
N ARG A 17 31.72 48.93 -15.45
CA ARG A 17 31.25 49.87 -16.49
C ARG A 17 32.35 50.76 -17.12
N GLY A 18 33.41 51.07 -16.38
CA GLY A 18 34.50 51.94 -16.83
C GLY A 18 35.86 51.28 -17.06
N LYS A 19 35.98 49.94 -17.02
CA LYS A 19 37.29 49.26 -16.98
C LYS A 19 37.63 48.40 -18.20
N CYS A 20 36.73 48.22 -19.16
CA CYS A 20 36.96 47.37 -20.33
C CYS A 20 36.09 47.83 -21.52
N ASP A 21 36.73 48.37 -22.57
CA ASP A 21 36.03 48.93 -23.74
C ASP A 21 35.26 47.88 -24.54
N LYS A 22 35.82 46.66 -24.69
CA LYS A 22 35.11 45.53 -25.33
C LYS A 22 33.93 45.05 -24.48
N CYS A 23 34.01 45.21 -23.17
CA CYS A 23 32.95 44.82 -22.25
C CYS A 23 31.80 45.83 -22.29
N GLN A 24 32.03 47.11 -22.63
CA GLN A 24 30.96 48.10 -22.75
C GLN A 24 29.92 47.72 -23.82
N ALA A 25 30.35 47.18 -24.96
CA ALA A 25 29.43 46.76 -26.02
C ALA A 25 28.57 45.55 -25.60
N ILE A 26 29.17 44.58 -24.92
CA ILE A 26 28.46 43.37 -24.43
C ILE A 26 27.53 43.74 -23.26
N LEU A 27 27.99 44.59 -22.35
CA LEU A 27 27.20 45.07 -21.20
C LEU A 27 26.09 46.05 -21.63
N ALA A 28 26.21 46.73 -22.78
CA ALA A 28 25.11 47.52 -23.34
C ALA A 28 23.94 46.64 -23.79
N VAL A 29 24.18 45.38 -24.15
CA VAL A 29 23.15 44.41 -24.55
C VAL A 29 22.65 43.60 -23.34
N ASP A 30 23.55 43.23 -22.42
CA ASP A 30 23.19 42.43 -21.23
C ASP A 30 22.70 43.27 -20.03
N CYS A 31 23.05 44.56 -19.96
CA CYS A 31 22.67 45.48 -18.87
C CYS A 31 21.90 46.71 -19.36
N SER A 32 21.31 46.67 -20.56
CA SER A 32 20.24 47.58 -21.01
C SER A 32 18.95 47.35 -20.22
N GLN A 33 19.01 47.54 -18.90
CA GLN A 33 17.82 47.86 -18.11
C GLN A 33 17.17 49.16 -18.59
N THR A 34 17.74 49.90 -19.52
CA THR A 34 17.20 51.16 -20.05
C THR A 34 16.24 50.97 -21.21
N ASP A 35 16.22 49.81 -21.88
CA ASP A 35 15.30 49.56 -22.99
C ASP A 35 13.92 49.10 -22.46
N ARG A 36 12.88 49.85 -22.81
CA ARG A 36 11.51 49.59 -22.37
C ARG A 36 10.99 48.26 -22.90
N ASP A 37 11.43 47.84 -24.09
CA ASP A 37 10.97 46.59 -24.69
C ASP A 37 11.55 45.37 -23.99
N GLN A 38 12.83 45.41 -23.60
CA GLN A 38 13.49 44.32 -22.87
C GLN A 38 12.93 44.13 -21.46
N ARG A 39 12.57 45.23 -20.76
CA ARG A 39 11.84 45.15 -19.48
C ARG A 39 10.48 44.47 -19.65
N ARG A 40 9.71 44.86 -20.66
CA ARG A 40 8.39 44.28 -20.93
C ARG A 40 8.47 42.78 -21.22
N ILE A 41 9.49 42.34 -21.94
CA ILE A 41 9.72 40.91 -22.23
C ILE A 41 10.06 40.15 -20.95
N LYS A 42 10.93 40.70 -20.11
CA LYS A 42 11.30 40.09 -18.83
C LYS A 42 10.11 39.96 -17.88
N GLU A 43 9.29 41.00 -17.75
CA GLU A 43 8.07 40.97 -16.93
C GLU A 43 7.12 39.87 -17.40
N ARG A 44 6.87 39.77 -18.72
CA ARG A 44 6.05 38.70 -19.30
C ARG A 44 6.63 37.31 -19.03
N PHE A 45 7.94 37.16 -19.09
CA PHE A 45 8.61 35.89 -18.78
C PHE A 45 8.47 35.52 -17.30
N GLU A 46 8.69 36.47 -16.39
CA GLU A 46 8.50 36.24 -14.95
C GLU A 46 7.05 35.90 -14.60
N ASP A 47 6.08 36.54 -15.25
CA ASP A 47 4.65 36.23 -15.07
C ASP A 47 4.28 34.85 -15.62
N ALA A 48 4.81 34.49 -16.80
CA ALA A 48 4.65 33.15 -17.34
C ALA A 48 5.26 32.07 -16.42
N LEU A 49 6.43 32.36 -15.82
CA LEU A 49 7.07 31.45 -14.88
C LEU A 49 6.26 31.30 -13.59
N ARG A 50 5.76 32.39 -13.01
CA ARG A 50 4.84 32.35 -11.85
C ARG A 50 3.58 31.56 -12.14
N LEU A 51 3.06 31.64 -13.37
CA LEU A 51 1.91 30.87 -13.79
C LEU A 51 2.26 29.38 -13.89
N ALA A 52 3.38 29.04 -14.52
CA ALA A 52 3.87 27.67 -14.61
C ALA A 52 4.08 27.05 -13.22
N GLU A 53 4.72 27.77 -12.29
CA GLU A 53 4.91 27.30 -10.90
C GLU A 53 3.58 27.03 -10.18
N ARG A 54 2.57 27.89 -10.38
CA ARG A 54 1.22 27.66 -9.81
C ARG A 54 0.58 26.40 -10.38
N PHE A 55 0.70 26.17 -11.69
CA PHE A 55 0.18 24.96 -12.31
C PHE A 55 0.91 23.71 -11.81
N THR A 56 2.23 23.74 -11.70
CA THR A 56 3.01 22.62 -11.16
C THR A 56 2.57 22.28 -9.73
N ARG A 57 2.45 23.28 -8.85
CA ARG A 57 1.96 23.05 -7.48
C ARG A 57 0.57 22.44 -7.45
N ARG A 58 -0.35 22.95 -8.28
CA ARG A 58 -1.71 22.45 -8.34
C ARG A 58 -1.77 21.01 -8.85
N TYR A 59 -0.95 20.67 -9.83
CA TYR A 59 -0.84 19.31 -10.34
C TYR A 59 -0.32 18.35 -9.26
N ASP A 60 0.72 18.73 -8.54
CA ASP A 60 1.28 17.93 -7.44
C ASP A 60 0.27 17.68 -6.31
N GLU A 61 -0.55 18.69 -5.97
CA GLU A 61 -1.64 18.54 -4.99
C GLU A 61 -2.69 17.52 -5.44
N ILE A 62 -3.13 17.61 -6.69
CA ILE A 62 -4.12 16.69 -7.26
C ILE A 62 -3.57 15.26 -7.29
N LEU A 63 -2.31 15.09 -7.72
CA LEU A 63 -1.69 13.78 -7.80
C LEU A 63 -1.55 13.12 -6.42
N LYS A 64 -1.19 13.89 -5.38
CA LYS A 64 -1.13 13.39 -4.00
C LYS A 64 -2.49 12.97 -3.49
N ALA A 65 -3.52 13.80 -3.68
CA ALA A 65 -4.87 13.46 -3.28
C ALA A 65 -5.37 12.16 -3.98
N PHE A 66 -5.10 12.03 -5.27
CA PHE A 66 -5.42 10.82 -6.02
C PHE A 66 -4.66 9.58 -5.50
N GLN A 67 -3.38 9.72 -5.20
CA GLN A 67 -2.58 8.63 -4.62
C GLN A 67 -3.13 8.19 -3.25
N GLU A 68 -3.49 9.13 -2.38
CA GLU A 68 -4.10 8.84 -1.08
C GLU A 68 -5.45 8.13 -1.25
N GLU A 69 -6.30 8.61 -2.15
CA GLU A 69 -7.60 7.98 -2.45
C GLU A 69 -7.45 6.56 -3.02
N MET A 70 -6.48 6.32 -3.90
CA MET A 70 -6.18 4.99 -4.42
C MET A 70 -5.60 4.04 -3.35
N LEU A 71 -4.72 4.53 -2.47
CA LEU A 71 -4.20 3.75 -1.35
C LEU A 71 -5.33 3.35 -0.40
N ASN A 72 -6.24 4.28 -0.09
CA ASN A 72 -7.42 4.00 0.72
C ASN A 72 -8.34 2.97 0.03
N THR A 73 -8.54 3.09 -1.29
CA THR A 73 -9.37 2.14 -2.04
C THR A 73 -8.77 0.74 -2.04
N THR A 74 -7.45 0.63 -2.22
CA THR A 74 -6.75 -0.67 -2.16
C THR A 74 -6.85 -1.29 -0.77
N ALA A 75 -6.70 -0.49 0.29
CA ALA A 75 -6.87 -0.96 1.66
C ALA A 75 -8.31 -1.45 1.94
N ILE A 76 -9.32 -0.76 1.41
CA ILE A 76 -10.72 -1.18 1.53
C ILE A 76 -10.96 -2.49 0.77
N LEU A 77 -10.41 -2.65 -0.44
CA LEU A 77 -10.52 -3.88 -1.21
C LEU A 77 -9.83 -5.05 -0.50
N ASP A 78 -8.66 -4.83 0.10
CA ASP A 78 -7.96 -5.83 0.89
C ASP A 78 -8.76 -6.22 2.15
N GLN A 79 -9.31 -5.24 2.87
CA GLN A 79 -10.18 -5.50 4.03
C GLN A 79 -11.42 -6.30 3.63
N LEU A 80 -12.06 -5.96 2.51
CA LEU A 80 -13.22 -6.70 1.99
C LEU A 80 -12.84 -8.14 1.63
N ASN A 81 -11.66 -8.34 1.02
CA ASN A 81 -11.15 -9.66 0.70
C ASN A 81 -10.84 -10.49 1.95
N GLN A 82 -10.22 -9.91 2.98
CA GLN A 82 -9.98 -10.58 4.26
C GLN A 82 -11.28 -10.97 4.97
N GLN A 83 -12.29 -10.09 4.95
CA GLN A 83 -13.55 -10.34 5.64
C GLN A 83 -14.47 -11.33 4.90
N PHE A 84 -14.51 -11.24 3.56
CA PHE A 84 -15.53 -11.91 2.75
C PHE A 84 -14.98 -12.77 1.61
N GLY A 85 -13.67 -12.84 1.40
CA GLY A 85 -13.05 -13.63 0.33
C GLY A 85 -13.44 -15.11 0.38
N TRP A 86 -13.56 -15.66 1.60
CA TRP A 86 -14.02 -17.05 1.81
C TRP A 86 -15.47 -17.30 1.34
N VAL A 87 -16.35 -16.29 1.34
CA VAL A 87 -17.76 -16.40 0.91
C VAL A 87 -17.87 -16.56 -0.60
N SER A 88 -17.00 -15.89 -1.37
CA SER A 88 -17.01 -15.98 -2.83
C SER A 88 -16.77 -17.42 -3.35
N GLN A 89 -16.00 -18.21 -2.61
CA GLN A 89 -15.71 -19.60 -2.95
C GLN A 89 -16.86 -20.54 -2.56
N LEU A 90 -17.70 -20.14 -1.60
CA LEU A 90 -18.88 -20.89 -1.20
C LEU A 90 -19.86 -21.00 -2.37
N ALA A 91 -20.06 -19.91 -3.14
CA ALA A 91 -21.01 -19.85 -4.26
C ALA A 91 -20.75 -20.89 -5.37
N ASN A 92 -19.49 -21.29 -5.61
CA ASN A 92 -19.17 -22.33 -6.58
C ASN A 92 -19.17 -23.75 -5.97
N ARG A 93 -19.01 -23.86 -4.64
CA ARG A 93 -18.73 -25.12 -3.93
C ARG A 93 -19.91 -25.70 -3.16
N THR A 94 -20.93 -24.90 -2.83
CA THR A 94 -22.19 -25.41 -2.23
C THR A 94 -23.07 -26.19 -3.21
N ARG A 95 -22.60 -26.45 -4.43
CA ARG A 95 -23.27 -27.39 -5.34
C ARG A 95 -23.12 -28.84 -4.88
N ASN A 96 -22.16 -29.13 -4.00
CA ASN A 96 -21.93 -30.43 -3.38
C ASN A 96 -22.32 -30.37 -1.89
N ASP A 97 -23.14 -31.33 -1.41
CA ASP A 97 -23.71 -31.39 -0.04
C ASP A 97 -22.68 -31.66 1.10
N LYS A 98 -21.38 -31.48 0.87
CA LYS A 98 -20.32 -31.84 1.82
C LYS A 98 -19.84 -30.61 2.59
N LEU A 99 -20.59 -30.17 3.61
CA LEU A 99 -20.23 -28.97 4.38
C LEU A 99 -18.95 -29.15 5.23
N LEU A 100 -18.86 -30.24 5.99
CA LEU A 100 -17.72 -30.58 6.85
C LEU A 100 -17.53 -32.10 6.87
N LYS A 101 -16.29 -32.56 6.66
CA LYS A 101 -15.92 -33.97 6.71
C LYS A 101 -14.71 -34.15 7.63
N VAL A 102 -14.91 -34.92 8.70
CA VAL A 102 -13.80 -35.39 9.54
C VAL A 102 -13.23 -36.65 8.88
N ILE A 103 -11.93 -36.65 8.58
CA ILE A 103 -11.26 -37.72 7.83
C ILE A 103 -10.53 -38.68 8.77
N THR A 104 -9.77 -38.12 9.72
CA THR A 104 -8.96 -38.92 10.64
C THR A 104 -8.95 -38.28 12.02
N VAL A 105 -9.15 -39.07 13.07
CA VAL A 105 -8.90 -38.67 14.45
C VAL A 105 -7.78 -39.55 14.98
N LYS A 106 -6.66 -38.95 15.39
CA LYS A 106 -5.53 -39.62 16.03
C LYS A 106 -5.40 -39.10 17.45
N SER A 107 -5.89 -39.89 18.41
CA SER A 107 -5.58 -39.72 19.83
C SER A 107 -4.38 -40.61 20.18
N SER A 108 -3.27 -40.03 20.61
CA SER A 108 -2.19 -40.82 21.21
C SER A 108 -2.64 -41.18 22.63
N SER A 109 -2.73 -42.47 22.97
CA SER A 109 -2.90 -42.90 24.37
C SER A 109 -1.54 -43.37 24.87
N PRO A 110 -0.89 -42.69 25.82
CA PRO A 110 0.29 -43.23 26.46
C PRO A 110 -0.17 -44.28 27.47
N GLU A 111 0.05 -45.57 27.15
CA GLU A 111 0.43 -46.49 28.22
C GLU A 111 1.71 -45.88 28.83
N ASP A 112 1.60 -45.44 30.09
CA ASP A 112 2.66 -44.82 30.88
C ASP A 112 3.10 -43.40 30.48
N THR A 113 2.34 -42.39 30.90
CA THR A 113 2.79 -41.25 31.74
C THR A 113 1.73 -40.14 31.75
N SER A 114 1.65 -39.42 32.87
CA SER A 114 0.62 -38.46 33.28
C SER A 114 0.54 -37.15 32.47
N GLN A 115 0.58 -37.22 31.14
CA GLN A 115 0.42 -36.07 30.26
C GLN A 115 -0.73 -36.34 29.29
N THR A 116 -1.80 -35.54 29.39
CA THR A 116 -2.89 -35.52 28.42
C THR A 116 -2.32 -35.11 27.06
N THR A 117 -2.13 -36.08 26.17
CA THR A 117 -1.61 -35.88 24.82
C THR A 117 -2.68 -35.28 23.92
N ASP A 118 -2.32 -34.25 23.16
CA ASP A 118 -3.25 -33.59 22.25
C ASP A 118 -3.77 -34.54 21.16
N THR A 119 -5.03 -34.36 20.79
CA THR A 119 -5.69 -35.14 19.73
C THR A 119 -5.54 -34.43 18.40
N GLN A 120 -4.97 -35.12 17.41
CA GLN A 120 -4.85 -34.59 16.05
C GLN A 120 -6.06 -35.00 15.22
N VAL A 121 -6.74 -34.02 14.64
CA VAL A 121 -7.95 -34.23 13.81
C VAL A 121 -7.71 -33.71 12.41
N THR A 122 -7.76 -34.57 11.40
CA THR A 122 -7.74 -34.16 10.00
C THR A 122 -9.15 -33.89 9.54
N VAL A 123 -9.42 -32.66 9.11
CA VAL A 123 -10.72 -32.20 8.64
C VAL A 123 -10.64 -31.72 7.20
N GLN A 124 -11.75 -31.80 6.51
CA GLN A 124 -11.98 -31.21 5.21
C GLN A 124 -13.24 -30.36 5.30
N VAL A 125 -13.14 -29.10 4.94
CA VAL A 125 -14.23 -28.13 5.00
C VAL A 125 -14.63 -27.82 3.57
N PHE A 126 -15.88 -28.11 3.19
CA PHE A 126 -16.31 -28.06 1.79
C PHE A 126 -15.42 -28.93 0.87
N ASP A 127 -15.05 -28.41 -0.30
CA ASP A 127 -14.12 -29.00 -1.24
C ASP A 127 -12.66 -28.52 -1.01
N SER A 128 -12.28 -28.14 0.23
CA SER A 128 -10.89 -27.76 0.55
C SER A 128 -9.96 -28.97 0.55
N GLU A 129 -8.65 -28.72 0.44
CA GLU A 129 -7.67 -29.74 0.78
C GLU A 129 -7.79 -30.09 2.27
N PRO A 130 -7.69 -31.37 2.66
CA PRO A 130 -7.70 -31.77 4.06
C PRO A 130 -6.55 -31.11 4.84
N PHE A 131 -6.85 -30.59 6.03
CA PHE A 131 -5.83 -30.04 6.93
C PHE A 131 -6.01 -30.58 8.34
N SER A 132 -4.93 -30.53 9.13
CA SER A 132 -4.90 -31.06 10.49
C SER A 132 -5.08 -29.96 11.53
N LEU A 133 -5.92 -30.24 12.52
CA LEU A 133 -6.17 -29.46 13.71
C LEU A 133 -5.66 -30.21 14.93
N THR A 134 -5.31 -29.47 15.97
CA THR A 134 -4.88 -30.03 17.26
C THR A 134 -5.89 -29.62 18.32
N VAL A 135 -6.53 -30.59 18.95
CA VAL A 135 -7.47 -30.38 20.06
C VAL A 135 -6.78 -30.76 21.36
N PRO A 136 -6.84 -29.91 22.40
CA PRO A 136 -6.23 -30.22 23.69
C PRO A 136 -6.70 -31.57 24.25
N GLY A 137 -5.75 -32.39 24.70
CA GLY A 137 -6.04 -33.73 25.27
C GLY A 137 -6.87 -33.72 26.56
N SER A 138 -7.12 -32.54 27.13
CA SER A 138 -8.02 -32.34 28.28
C SER A 138 -9.51 -32.47 27.92
N VAL A 139 -9.85 -32.42 26.63
CA VAL A 139 -11.23 -32.54 26.12
C VAL A 139 -11.49 -33.98 25.73
N SER A 140 -12.52 -34.60 26.31
CA SER A 140 -12.92 -35.96 25.96
C SER A 140 -13.53 -36.02 24.56
N LEU A 141 -13.25 -37.10 23.82
CA LEU A 141 -13.85 -37.35 22.50
C LEU A 141 -15.39 -37.49 22.55
N ASP A 142 -15.92 -37.95 23.70
CA ASP A 142 -17.36 -38.16 23.92
C ASP A 142 -18.06 -36.90 24.45
N ASP A 143 -17.32 -35.82 24.70
CA ASP A 143 -17.89 -34.54 25.12
C ASP A 143 -18.36 -33.75 23.88
N ASP A 144 -19.57 -33.19 23.95
CA ASP A 144 -20.12 -32.30 22.93
C ASP A 144 -19.18 -31.09 22.67
N THR A 145 -18.38 -30.70 23.67
CA THR A 145 -17.38 -29.62 23.52
C THR A 145 -16.28 -29.95 22.52
N PHE A 146 -15.95 -31.22 22.31
CA PHE A 146 -14.95 -31.64 21.34
C PHE A 146 -15.35 -31.25 19.92
N MET A 147 -16.57 -31.62 19.52
CA MET A 147 -17.07 -31.34 18.17
C MET A 147 -17.29 -29.84 17.94
N ASP A 148 -17.65 -29.08 18.98
CA ASP A 148 -17.72 -27.61 18.88
C ASP A 148 -16.34 -26.98 18.62
N ILE A 149 -15.30 -27.45 19.32
CA ILE A 149 -13.91 -26.99 19.10
C ILE A 149 -13.46 -27.37 17.69
N VAL A 150 -13.66 -28.62 17.27
CA VAL A 150 -13.28 -29.08 15.93
C VAL A 150 -14.01 -28.27 14.85
N ALA A 151 -15.31 -28.05 14.96
CA ALA A 151 -16.07 -27.28 13.97
C ALA A 151 -15.62 -25.82 13.90
N ARG A 152 -15.39 -25.20 15.07
CA ARG A 152 -14.94 -23.80 15.19
C ARG A 152 -13.55 -23.61 14.61
N ASP A 153 -12.61 -24.49 14.97
CA ASP A 153 -11.22 -24.40 14.51
C ASP A 153 -11.07 -24.83 13.06
N ALA A 154 -11.89 -25.76 12.58
CA ALA A 154 -11.99 -26.09 11.15
C ALA A 154 -12.47 -24.88 10.34
N LEU A 155 -13.52 -24.20 10.80
CA LEU A 155 -14.00 -23.00 10.10
C LEU A 155 -12.97 -21.87 10.14
N ARG A 156 -12.26 -21.69 11.27
CA ARG A 156 -11.18 -20.70 11.38
C ARG A 156 -10.03 -21.03 10.42
N GLY A 157 -9.54 -22.26 10.44
CA GLY A 157 -8.47 -22.72 9.55
C GLY A 157 -8.83 -22.58 8.06
N PHE A 158 -10.10 -22.84 7.69
CA PHE A 158 -10.59 -22.61 6.33
C PHE A 158 -10.55 -21.13 5.91
N LYS A 159 -10.83 -20.21 6.85
CA LYS A 159 -10.80 -18.77 6.60
C LYS A 159 -9.36 -18.23 6.53
N ASP A 160 -8.45 -18.74 7.37
CA ASP A 160 -7.08 -18.23 7.52
C ASP A 160 -6.09 -18.81 6.49
N ASN A 161 -6.24 -20.08 6.07
CA ASN A 161 -5.41 -20.75 5.04
C ASN A 161 -5.58 -20.17 3.61
N LYS A 162 -6.10 -18.95 3.49
CA LYS A 162 -6.44 -18.30 2.22
C LYS A 162 -5.78 -16.93 2.06
N VAL A 163 -4.84 -16.59 2.95
CA VAL A 163 -3.99 -15.38 2.85
C VAL A 163 -2.66 -15.66 2.10
N GLU A 164 -2.59 -16.75 1.32
CA GLU A 164 -1.45 -17.05 0.42
C GLU A 164 -1.78 -16.75 -1.04
#